data_AF-A0A1N6UI03-F1
#
_entry.id   AF-A0A1N6UI03-F1
#
_cell.length_a   1.000
_cell.length_b   1.000
_cell.length_c   1.000
_cell.angle_alpha   90.00
_cell.angle_beta   90.00
_cell.angle_gamma   90.00
#
_symmetry.space_group_name_H-M   'P 1'
#
loop_
_entity.id
_entity.type
_entity.pdbx_description
1 polymer ?
#
loop_
_entity_poly.entity_id
_entity_poly.type
_entity_poly.pdbx_seq_one_letter_code
_entity_poly.pdbx_strand_id
1 'polypeptide(L)'
;MKPLKHLYLYFQDGQRLALRFPRQSEDPAAVARALRKQLESPFLSIEVDGDLLMIPRESIKYLQICPMPAALPELTIQGAEVID
;
A
#
# COMPACT_ATOMS: atom_id res chain seq x y z
N MET A 1 8.89 -19.57 3.66
CA MET A 1 9.14 -18.20 3.16
C MET A 1 8.00 -17.30 3.62
N LYS A 2 8.28 -16.04 3.99
CA LYS A 2 7.20 -15.08 4.29
C LYS A 2 6.33 -14.89 3.04
N PRO A 3 5.00 -14.74 3.17
CA PRO A 3 4.14 -14.51 2.02
C PRO A 3 4.53 -13.20 1.33
N LEU A 4 4.62 -13.25 0.00
CA LEU A 4 4.92 -12.08 -0.83
C LEU A 4 3.67 -11.22 -0.97
N LYS A 5 3.87 -9.91 -0.94
CA LYS A 5 2.86 -8.89 -1.20
C LYS A 5 3.28 -8.07 -2.42
N HIS A 6 2.30 -7.67 -3.21
CA HIS A 6 2.45 -6.74 -4.33
C HIS A 6 1.80 -5.40 -3.97
N LEU A 7 2.49 -4.31 -4.25
CA LEU A 7 1.97 -2.94 -4.19
C LEU A 7 2.06 -2.34 -5.60
N TYR A 8 0.92 -1.86 -6.09
CA TYR A 8 0.84 -1.10 -7.33
C TYR A 8 0.49 0.34 -6.99
N LEU A 9 1.29 1.28 -7.45
CA LEU A 9 1.04 2.72 -7.36
C LEU A 9 0.68 3.22 -8.75
N TYR A 10 -0.48 3.85 -8.87
CA TYR A 10 -0.92 4.51 -10.09
C TYR A 10 -0.78 6.01 -9.89
N PHE A 11 0.01 6.66 -10.73
CA PHE A 11 0.30 8.09 -10.62
C PHE A 11 -0.71 8.95 -11.38
N GLN A 12 -0.78 10.23 -11.03
CA GLN A 12 -1.67 11.20 -11.67
C GLN A 12 -1.34 11.43 -13.15
N ASP A 13 -0.08 11.21 -13.54
CA ASP A 13 0.40 11.31 -14.93
C ASP A 13 0.13 10.04 -15.77
N GLY A 14 -0.51 9.03 -15.19
CA GLY A 14 -0.83 7.76 -15.84
C GLY A 14 0.28 6.71 -15.75
N GLN A 15 1.44 7.02 -15.17
CA GLN A 15 2.48 6.02 -14.92
C GLN A 15 2.07 5.03 -13.83
N ARG A 16 2.76 3.89 -13.78
CA ARG A 16 2.55 2.86 -12.76
C ARG A 16 3.88 2.30 -12.25
N LEU A 17 4.02 2.25 -10.92
CA LEU A 17 5.10 1.53 -10.24
C LEU A 17 4.55 0.24 -9.61
N ALA A 18 5.23 -0.88 -9.83
CA ALA A 18 4.89 -2.18 -9.26
C ALA A 18 6.03 -2.69 -8.38
N LEU A 19 5.72 -3.06 -7.15
CA LEU A 19 6.67 -3.46 -6.13
C LEU A 19 6.26 -4.80 -5.52
N ARG A 20 7.25 -5.61 -5.14
CA ARG A 20 7.05 -6.82 -4.34
C ARG A 20 7.85 -6.73 -3.05
N PHE A 21 7.27 -7.11 -1.94
CA PHE A 21 7.92 -7.07 -0.63
C PHE A 21 7.45 -8.22 0.24
N PRO A 22 8.29 -8.69 1.19
CA PRO A 22 7.86 -9.68 2.16
C PRO A 22 6.84 -9.07 3.13
N ARG A 23 6.05 -9.93 3.80
CA ARG A 23 5.19 -9.51 4.91
C ARG A 23 5.97 -8.65 5.93
N GLN A 24 5.43 -7.46 6.23
CA GLN A 24 6.05 -6.45 7.10
C GLN A 24 5.81 -6.69 8.60
N SER A 25 4.67 -7.29 8.97
CA SER A 25 4.33 -7.60 10.37
C SER A 25 3.47 -8.86 10.46
N GLU A 26 3.69 -9.68 11.49
CA GLU A 26 2.83 -10.81 11.83
C GLU A 26 1.54 -10.37 12.54
N ASP A 27 1.57 -9.25 13.29
CA ASP A 27 0.39 -8.65 13.93
C ASP A 27 -0.47 -7.89 12.89
N PRO A 28 -1.71 -8.34 12.59
CA PRO A 28 -2.61 -7.65 11.67
C PRO A 28 -3.00 -6.25 12.17
N ALA A 29 -3.13 -6.05 13.49
CA ALA A 29 -3.48 -4.74 14.03
C ALA A 29 -2.33 -3.74 13.82
N ALA A 30 -1.07 -4.18 13.90
CA ALA A 30 0.07 -3.37 13.52
C ALA A 30 0.06 -2.97 12.04
N VAL A 31 -0.37 -3.87 11.15
CA VAL A 31 -0.54 -3.55 9.72
C VAL A 31 -1.60 -2.47 9.51
N ALA A 32 -2.77 -2.62 10.13
CA ALA A 32 -3.84 -1.62 10.03
C ALA A 32 -3.42 -0.24 10.58
N ARG A 33 -2.72 -0.22 11.73
CA ARG A 33 -2.15 1.01 12.30
C ARG A 33 -1.11 1.65 11.39
N ALA A 34 -0.21 0.85 10.79
CA ALA A 34 0.80 1.35 9.87
C ALA A 34 0.16 1.95 8.61
N LEU A 35 -0.82 1.26 8.02
CA LEU A 35 -1.60 1.78 6.90
C LEU A 35 -2.24 3.13 7.23
N ARG A 36 -2.87 3.26 8.40
CA ARG A 36 -3.46 4.53 8.85
C ARG A 36 -2.43 5.65 8.95
N LYS A 37 -1.29 5.40 9.62
CA LYS A 37 -0.20 6.39 9.73
C LYS A 37 0.35 6.80 8.37
N GLN A 38 0.46 5.85 7.45
CA GLN A 38 0.93 6.11 6.09
C GLN A 38 -0.05 6.99 5.31
N LEU A 39 -1.35 6.87 5.57
CA LEU A 39 -2.38 7.78 5.04
C LEU A 39 -2.37 9.17 5.70
N GLU A 40 -1.64 9.38 6.79
CA GLU A 40 -1.48 10.69 7.43
C GLU A 40 -0.19 11.40 6.93
N SER A 41 0.73 10.66 6.31
CA SER A 41 2.01 11.17 5.80
C SER A 41 1.85 11.86 4.43
N PRO A 42 2.57 12.98 4.17
CA PRO A 42 2.65 13.58 2.84
C PRO A 42 3.47 12.75 1.85
N PHE A 43 4.27 11.78 2.34
CA PHE A 43 5.07 10.88 1.51
C PHE A 43 4.80 9.41 1.82
N LEU A 44 4.85 8.58 0.78
CA LEU A 44 4.94 7.13 0.88
C LEU A 44 6.42 6.74 0.82
N SER A 45 6.97 6.27 1.93
CA SER A 45 8.36 5.81 2.01
C SER A 45 8.46 4.30 1.77
N ILE A 46 9.37 3.88 0.90
CA ILE A 46 9.58 2.48 0.52
C ILE A 46 11.09 2.22 0.42
N GLU A 47 11.57 1.16 1.05
CA GLU A 47 12.92 0.64 0.80
C GLU A 47 12.90 -0.31 -0.40
N VAL A 48 13.77 -0.06 -1.38
CA VAL A 48 13.93 -0.89 -2.59
C VAL A 48 15.41 -1.06 -2.85
N ASP A 49 15.89 -2.30 -2.82
CA ASP A 49 17.28 -2.65 -3.14
C ASP A 49 18.34 -1.84 -2.34
N GLY A 50 18.03 -1.50 -1.07
CA GLY A 50 18.89 -0.68 -0.21
C GLY A 50 18.71 0.84 -0.36
N ASP A 51 17.92 1.29 -1.32
CA ASP A 51 17.57 2.70 -1.52
C ASP A 51 16.27 3.09 -0.83
N LEU A 52 16.17 4.34 -0.39
CA LEU A 52 14.94 4.93 0.14
C LEU A 52 14.22 5.71 -0.94
N LEU A 53 13.09 5.18 -1.42
CA LEU A 53 12.17 5.91 -2.27
C LEU A 53 11.17 6.67 -1.40
N MET A 54 11.12 7.99 -1.57
CA MET A 54 10.10 8.86 -0.97
C MET A 54 9.19 9.40 -2.05
N ILE A 55 7.97 8.87 -2.12
CA ILE A 55 7.01 9.19 -3.17
C ILE A 55 6.00 10.21 -2.62
N PRO A 56 5.85 11.41 -3.21
CA PRO A 56 4.85 12.39 -2.77
C PRO A 56 3.45 11.80 -2.92
N ARG A 57 2.64 11.85 -1.86
CA ARG A 57 1.30 11.26 -1.86
C ARG A 57 0.38 11.94 -2.87
N GLU A 58 0.53 13.25 -3.07
CA GLU A 58 -0.23 14.03 -4.05
C GLU A 58 -0.01 13.57 -5.50
N SER A 59 1.13 12.94 -5.79
CA SER A 59 1.42 12.37 -7.11
C SER A 59 0.69 11.04 -7.37
N ILE A 60 0.18 10.39 -6.32
CA ILE A 60 -0.46 9.07 -6.41
C ILE A 60 -1.96 9.26 -6.61
N LYS A 61 -2.49 8.70 -7.70
CA LYS A 61 -3.93 8.63 -7.98
C LYS A 61 -4.63 7.62 -7.09
N TYR A 62 -4.09 6.41 -7.01
CA TYR A 62 -4.52 5.37 -6.08
C TYR A 62 -3.44 4.29 -5.93
N LEU A 63 -3.58 3.47 -4.88
CA LEU A 63 -2.72 2.32 -4.63
C LEU A 63 -3.55 1.04 -4.56
N GLN A 64 -2.95 -0.08 -4.93
CA GLN A 64 -3.54 -1.41 -4.83
C GLN A 64 -2.58 -2.35 -4.14
N ILE A 65 -3.06 -3.04 -3.10
CA ILE A 65 -2.31 -4.04 -2.35
C ILE A 65 -2.88 -5.43 -2.67
N CYS A 66 -2.02 -6.37 -3.08
CA CYS A 66 -2.44 -7.73 -3.44
C CYS A 66 -1.51 -8.81 -2.85
N PRO A 67 -2.03 -9.88 -2.24
CA PRO A 67 -3.44 -10.07 -1.89
C PRO A 67 -3.87 -9.14 -0.75
N MET A 68 -5.18 -8.90 -0.65
CA MET A 68 -5.81 -8.05 0.37
C MET A 68 -5.16 -8.23 1.75
N PRO A 69 -4.84 -7.15 2.47
CA PRO A 69 -4.36 -7.24 3.85
C PRO A 69 -5.34 -8.00 4.76
N ALA A 70 -4.81 -8.73 5.73
CA ALA A 70 -5.64 -9.49 6.68
C ALA A 70 -6.44 -8.59 7.63
N ALA A 71 -5.99 -7.36 7.85
CA ALA A 71 -6.68 -6.34 8.60
C ALA A 71 -6.70 -5.05 7.79
N LEU A 72 -7.84 -4.38 7.80
CA LEU A 72 -8.11 -3.15 7.05
C LEU A 72 -8.38 -2.02 8.05
N PRO A 73 -8.16 -0.76 7.67
CA PRO A 73 -8.63 0.39 8.44
C PRO A 73 -10.14 0.32 8.70
N GLU A 74 -10.58 0.85 9.84
CA GLU A 74 -11.99 0.76 10.32
C GLU A 74 -13.01 1.27 9.31
N LEU A 75 -12.68 2.32 8.56
CA LEU A 75 -13.58 2.96 7.58
C LEU A 75 -13.55 2.30 6.19
N THR A 76 -12.97 1.10 6.04
CA THR A 76 -12.88 0.41 4.75
C THR A 76 -14.22 -0.22 4.38
N ILE A 77 -14.78 0.16 3.23
CA ILE A 77 -15.94 -0.53 2.65
C ILE A 77 -15.51 -1.91 2.15
N GLN A 78 -16.19 -2.95 2.60
CA GLN A 78 -15.90 -4.34 2.27
C GLN A 78 -16.89 -4.89 1.22
N GLY A 79 -16.43 -5.83 0.40
CA GLY A 79 -17.27 -6.49 -0.59
C GLY A 79 -17.73 -5.60 -1.76
N ALA A 80 -17.02 -4.50 -2.02
CA ALA A 80 -17.31 -3.64 -3.17
C ALA A 80 -16.93 -4.35 -4.48
N GLU A 81 -17.76 -4.17 -5.50
CA GLU A 81 -17.52 -4.63 -6.87
C GLU A 81 -17.35 -3.42 -7.79
N VAL A 82 -16.49 -3.56 -8.80
CA VAL A 82 -16.37 -2.55 -9.86
C VAL A 82 -17.55 -2.77 -10.81
N ILE A 83 -18.37 -1.74 -10.98
CA ILE A 83 -19.46 -1.71 -11.96
C ILE A 83 -19.02 -0.86 -13.17
N ASP A 84 -19.43 -1.27 -14.37
CA ASP A 84 -19.18 -0.57 -15.63
C ASP A 84 -20.32 0.43 -15.96
#